data_AF-A0AAE3LM77-F1
#
_entry.id   AF-A0AAE3LM77-F1
#
_cell.length_a   1.000
_cell.length_b   1.000
_cell.length_c   1.000
_cell.angle_alpha   90.00
_cell.angle_beta   90.00
_cell.angle_gamma   90.00
#
_symmetry.space_group_name_H-M   'P 1'
#
loop_
_entity.id
_entity.type
_entity.pdbx_description
1 polymer ?
#
loop_
_entity_poly.entity_id
_entity_poly.type
_entity_poly.pdbx_seq_one_letter_code
_entity_poly.pdbx_strand_id
1 'polypeptide(L)'
;MLIGIASGYFLRRFPDIKFIGKLISCFIFILLFFLGISVGTNEKIVNNLDTIGLQALIITIGAIAGSVLLSWWLYAKVFIKGKSTKTENTKEHE
;
A
#
# COMPACT_ATOMS: atom_id res chain seq x y z
N MET A 1 -6.03 -1.15 19.43
CA MET A 1 -4.96 -0.41 18.75
C MET A 1 -3.85 0.03 19.70
N LEU A 2 -4.15 0.81 20.75
CA LEU A 2 -3.16 1.27 21.74
C LEU A 2 -2.40 0.12 22.44
N ILE A 3 -3.10 -0.95 22.84
CA ILE A 3 -2.48 -2.13 23.49
C ILE A 3 -1.49 -2.87 22.58
N GLY A 4 -1.77 -2.95 21.26
CA GLY A 4 -0.86 -3.59 20.30
C GLY A 4 0.41 -2.76 20.08
N ILE A 5 0.27 -1.43 20.03
CA ILE A 5 1.41 -0.50 19.95
C ILE A 5 2.24 -0.53 21.24
N ALA A 6 1.59 -0.52 22.41
CA ALA A 6 2.28 -0.59 23.70
C ALA A 6 3.02 -1.92 23.89
N SER A 7 2.38 -3.04 23.53
CA SER A 7 2.97 -4.37 23.56
C SER A 7 4.14 -4.51 22.56
N GLY A 8 4.00 -3.95 21.35
CA GLY A 8 5.08 -3.90 20.36
C GLY A 8 6.27 -3.04 20.80
N TYR A 9 6.02 -1.94 21.52
CA TYR A 9 7.08 -1.11 22.10
C TYR A 9 7.84 -1.83 23.22
N PHE A 10 7.14 -2.61 24.05
CA PHE A 10 7.76 -3.43 25.09
C PHE A 10 8.60 -4.57 24.51
N LEU A 11 8.15 -5.20 23.42
CA LEU A 11 8.87 -6.26 22.70
C LEU A 11 10.15 -5.78 21.99
N ARG A 12 10.31 -4.46 21.73
CA ARG A 12 11.53 -3.89 21.15
C ARG A 12 12.77 -4.05 22.04
N ARG A 13 12.59 -4.44 23.32
CA ARG A 13 13.68 -4.64 24.28
C ARG A 13 14.42 -5.97 24.11
N PHE A 14 13.90 -6.92 23.31
CA PHE A 14 14.54 -8.20 23.03
C PHE A 14 15.05 -8.27 21.56
N PRO A 15 16.37 -8.30 21.32
CA PRO A 15 16.96 -8.17 19.98
C PRO A 15 16.87 -9.44 19.09
N ASP A 16 16.44 -10.59 19.61
CA ASP A 16 16.41 -11.86 18.86
C ASP A 16 15.12 -12.09 18.05
N ILE A 17 14.69 -11.08 17.30
CA ILE A 17 13.50 -11.11 16.43
C ILE A 17 13.68 -11.86 15.11
N LYS A 18 14.85 -12.46 14.82
CA LYS A 18 15.01 -13.23 13.57
C LYS A 18 14.08 -14.46 13.50
N PHE A 19 13.75 -15.04 14.66
CA PHE A 19 12.80 -16.15 14.74
C PHE A 19 11.35 -15.71 14.46
N ILE A 20 10.96 -14.51 14.91
CA ILE A 20 9.60 -14.00 14.67
C ILE A 20 9.35 -13.76 13.19
N GLY A 21 10.33 -13.25 12.44
CA GLY A 21 10.20 -13.06 10.99
C GLY A 21 9.93 -14.37 10.24
N LYS A 22 10.62 -15.45 10.65
CA LYS A 22 10.40 -16.79 10.09
C LYS A 22 9.04 -17.36 10.50
N LEU A 23 8.60 -17.12 11.74
CA LEU A 23 7.28 -17.52 12.23
C LEU A 23 6.17 -16.78 11.48
N ILE A 24 6.27 -15.45 11.32
CA ILE A 24 5.30 -14.64 10.58
C ILE A 24 5.21 -15.10 9.13
N SER A 25 6.34 -15.35 8.48
CA SER A 25 6.37 -15.88 7.11
C SER A 25 5.68 -17.24 7.01
N CYS A 26 5.91 -18.13 7.99
CA CYS A 26 5.22 -19.41 8.10
C CYS A 26 3.70 -19.22 8.28
N PHE A 27 3.28 -18.31 9.15
CA PHE A 27 1.87 -17.96 9.36
C PHE A 27 1.22 -17.38 8.11
N ILE A 28 1.90 -16.48 7.37
CA ILE A 28 1.40 -15.95 6.10
C ILE A 28 1.16 -17.09 5.12
N PHE A 29 2.10 -18.03 5.00
CA PHE A 29 1.93 -19.20 4.12
C PHE A 29 0.72 -20.05 4.53
N ILE A 30 0.59 -20.35 5.83
CA ILE A 30 -0.54 -21.11 6.38
C ILE A 30 -1.88 -20.39 6.14
N LEU A 31 -1.93 -19.07 6.38
CA LEU A 31 -3.12 -18.26 6.20
C LEU A 31 -3.51 -18.16 4.72
N LEU A 32 -2.53 -17.99 3.82
CA LEU A 32 -2.78 -17.99 2.37
C LEU A 32 -3.29 -19.35 1.89
N PHE A 33 -2.76 -20.44 2.44
CA PHE A 33 -3.26 -21.79 2.16
C PHE A 33 -4.72 -21.97 2.63
N PHE A 34 -5.03 -21.57 3.87
CA PHE A 34 -6.38 -21.63 4.41
C PHE A 34 -7.35 -20.73 3.64
N LEU A 35 -6.91 -19.54 3.26
CA LEU A 35 -7.67 -18.61 2.43
C LEU A 35 -7.97 -19.24 1.07
N GLY A 36 -6.97 -19.87 0.43
CA GLY A 36 -7.13 -20.58 -0.83
C GLY A 36 -8.16 -21.70 -0.75
N ILE A 37 -8.11 -22.53 0.30
CA ILE A 37 -9.11 -23.58 0.53
C ILE A 37 -10.50 -22.99 0.76
N SER A 38 -10.60 -21.97 1.63
CA SER A 38 -11.89 -21.34 1.96
C SER A 38 -12.55 -20.71 0.74
N VAL A 39 -11.77 -20.10 -0.15
CA VAL A 39 -12.25 -19.51 -1.40
C VAL A 39 -12.56 -20.60 -2.44
N GLY A 40 -11.70 -21.61 -2.57
CA GLY A 40 -11.82 -22.67 -3.58
C GLY A 40 -12.95 -23.66 -3.32
N THR A 41 -13.27 -23.93 -2.06
CA THR A 41 -14.40 -24.79 -1.66
C THR A 41 -15.76 -24.09 -1.79
N ASN A 42 -15.77 -22.77 -1.97
CA ASN A 42 -17.00 -22.00 -2.10
C ASN A 42 -17.39 -21.89 -3.58
N GLU A 43 -18.26 -22.78 -4.06
CA GLU A 43 -18.67 -22.82 -5.47
C GLU A 43 -19.26 -21.50 -5.97
N LYS A 44 -19.89 -20.72 -5.09
CA LYS A 44 -20.39 -19.38 -5.44
C LYS A 44 -19.24 -18.43 -5.72
N ILE A 45 -18.18 -18.47 -4.90
CA ILE A 45 -17.02 -17.63 -5.15
C ILE A 45 -16.31 -18.14 -6.40
N VAL A 46 -16.03 -19.44 -6.52
CA VAL A 46 -15.30 -20.03 -7.67
C VAL A 46 -15.99 -19.75 -9.02
N ASN A 47 -17.31 -19.88 -9.10
CA ASN A 47 -18.06 -19.63 -10.33
C ASN A 47 -18.18 -18.13 -10.65
N ASN A 48 -18.09 -17.26 -9.65
CA ASN A 48 -18.08 -15.80 -9.83
C ASN A 48 -16.67 -15.22 -9.81
N LEU A 49 -15.61 -16.03 -9.72
CA LEU A 49 -14.22 -15.54 -9.70
C LEU A 49 -13.87 -14.79 -10.98
N ASP A 50 -14.46 -15.18 -12.11
CA ASP A 50 -14.29 -14.47 -13.38
C ASP A 50 -14.82 -13.03 -13.27
N THR A 51 -16.06 -12.89 -12.80
CA THR A 51 -16.71 -11.58 -12.57
C THR A 51 -15.98 -10.76 -11.49
N ILE A 52 -15.65 -11.37 -10.35
CA ILE A 52 -14.95 -10.70 -9.23
C ILE A 52 -13.53 -10.31 -9.65
N GLY A 53 -12.84 -11.15 -10.42
CA GLY A 53 -11.52 -10.90 -10.96
C GLY A 53 -11.52 -9.75 -11.96
N LEU A 54 -12.47 -9.72 -12.88
CA LEU A 54 -12.66 -8.60 -13.80
C LEU A 54 -13.00 -7.30 -13.07
N GLN A 55 -13.88 -7.36 -12.07
CA GLN A 55 -14.22 -6.19 -11.25
C GLN A 55 -13.00 -5.67 -10.51
N ALA A 56 -12.22 -6.56 -9.88
CA ALA A 56 -10.98 -6.21 -9.19
C ALA A 56 -9.96 -5.60 -10.17
N LEU A 57 -9.82 -6.16 -11.37
CA LEU A 57 -8.92 -5.65 -12.41
C LEU A 57 -9.30 -4.21 -12.81
N ILE A 58 -10.58 -3.94 -13.05
CA ILE A 58 -11.08 -2.60 -13.40
C ILE A 58 -10.77 -1.62 -12.25
N ILE A 59 -11.01 -2.01 -11.00
CA ILE A 59 -10.70 -1.19 -9.83
C ILE A 59 -9.19 -0.93 -9.72
N THR A 60 -8.35 -1.94 -9.92
CA THR A 60 -6.89 -1.78 -9.88
C THR A 60 -6.38 -0.84 -10.96
N ILE A 61 -6.84 -1.00 -12.21
CA ILE A 61 -6.45 -0.11 -13.31
C ILE A 61 -6.93 1.32 -13.04
N GLY A 62 -8.17 1.48 -12.56
CA GLY A 62 -8.71 2.79 -12.18
C GLY A 62 -7.91 3.44 -11.04
N ALA A 63 -7.51 2.66 -10.03
CA ALA A 63 -6.71 3.14 -8.91
C ALA A 63 -5.28 3.54 -9.34
N ILE A 64 -4.63 2.76 -10.20
CA ILE A 64 -3.30 3.07 -10.75
C ILE A 64 -3.38 4.32 -11.62
N ALA A 65 -4.33 4.37 -12.56
CA ALA A 65 -4.53 5.52 -13.44
C ALA A 65 -4.83 6.78 -12.62
N GLY A 66 -5.74 6.69 -11.63
CA GLY A 66 -6.05 7.79 -10.71
C GLY A 66 -4.82 8.26 -9.93
N SER A 67 -4.00 7.34 -9.41
CA SER A 67 -2.78 7.67 -8.66
C SER A 67 -1.75 8.38 -9.54
N VAL A 68 -1.55 7.91 -10.78
CA VAL A 68 -0.61 8.53 -11.74
C VAL A 68 -1.10 9.90 -12.18
N LEU A 69 -2.40 10.04 -12.48
CA LEU A 69 -3.02 11.32 -12.84
C LEU A 69 -2.90 12.35 -11.70
N LEU A 70 -3.14 11.93 -10.46
CA LEU A 70 -2.99 12.80 -9.29
C LEU A 70 -1.53 13.22 -9.08
N SER A 71 -0.59 12.29 -9.22
CA SER A 71 0.84 12.57 -9.13
C SER A 71 1.28 13.58 -10.21
N TRP A 72 0.82 13.40 -11.45
CA TRP A 72 1.06 14.35 -12.54
C TRP A 72 0.45 15.72 -12.26
N TRP A 73 -0.78 15.76 -11.76
CA TRP A 73 -1.48 17.02 -11.44
C TRP A 73 -0.78 17.77 -10.30
N LEU A 74 -0.38 17.06 -9.24
CA LEU A 74 0.40 17.61 -8.14
C LEU A 74 1.76 18.12 -8.62
N TYR A 75 2.45 17.34 -9.46
CA TYR A 75 3.71 17.77 -10.08
C TYR A 75 3.51 19.06 -10.89
N ALA A 76 2.51 19.12 -11.78
CA ALA A 76 2.21 20.31 -12.55
C ALA A 76 1.90 21.53 -11.65
N LYS A 77 1.03 21.38 -10.63
CA LYS A 77 0.68 22.46 -9.70
C LYS A 77 1.86 22.95 -8.85
N VAL A 78 2.67 22.04 -8.33
CA VAL A 78 3.82 22.37 -7.48
C VAL A 78 4.95 22.98 -8.30
N PHE A 79 5.24 22.48 -9.50
CA PHE A 79 6.29 23.00 -10.37
C PHE A 79 5.95 24.37 -10.98
N ILE A 80 4.67 24.61 -11.32
CA ILE A 80 4.19 25.93 -11.77
C ILE A 80 4.31 26.95 -10.63
N LYS A 81 4.01 26.56 -9.38
CA LYS A 81 4.18 27.45 -8.22
C LYS A 81 5.66 27.67 -7.85
N GLY A 82 6.51 26.69 -8.11
CA GLY A 82 7.96 26.79 -7.92
C GLY A 82 8.68 27.75 -8.89
N LYS A 83 8.08 28.08 -10.05
CA LYS A 83 8.67 29.06 -10.98
C LYS A 83 8.46 30.53 -10.56
N SER A 84 7.47 30.86 -9.74
CA SER A 84 7.23 32.25 -9.33
C SER A 84 8.11 32.73 -8.16
N THR A 85 8.64 31.83 -7.33
CA THR A 85 9.50 32.23 -6.18
C THR A 85 10.99 32.30 -6.53
N LYS A 86 11.41 31.79 -7.69
CA LYS A 86 12.83 31.85 -8.11
C LYS A 86 13.22 33.10 -8.90
N THR A 87 12.27 33.96 -9.28
CA THR A 87 12.56 35.20 -10.04
C THR A 87 12.57 36.45 -9.17
N GLU A 88 12.05 36.39 -7.94
CA GLU A 88 12.06 37.55 -7.02
C GLU A 88 13.38 37.66 -6.22
N ASN A 89 14.09 36.56 -5.96
CA ASN A 89 15.33 36.55 -5.16
C ASN A 89 16.63 36.74 -5.96
N THR A 90 16.58 37.12 -7.25
CA THR A 90 17.78 37.36 -8.07
C THR A 90 17.89 38.81 -8.56
N LYS A 91 16.90 39.66 -8.25
CA LYS A 91 16.92 41.08 -8.66
C LYS A 91 17.30 42.08 -7.57
N GLU A 92 17.58 41.62 -6.34
CA GLU A 92 18.00 42.48 -5.23
C GLU A 92 19.52 42.52 -5.01
N HIS A 93 20.30 41.82 -5.86
CA HIS A 93 21.76 41.73 -5.73
C HIS A 93 22.52 42.20 -6.98
N GLU A 94 21.92 43.04 -7.83
CA GLU A 94 22.63 43.77 -8.89
C GLU A 94 22.44 45.29 -8.73
#